data_AF-A0A9D8KVT0-F1
#
_entry.id   AF-A0A9D8KVT0-F1
#
_cell.length_a   1.000
_cell.length_b   1.000
_cell.length_c   1.000
_cell.angle_alpha   90.00
_cell.angle_beta   90.00
_cell.angle_gamma   90.00
#
_symmetry.space_group_name_H-M   'P 1'
#
loop_
_entity.id
_entity.type
_entity.pdbx_description
1 polymer ?
#
loop_
_entity_poly.entity_id
_entity_poly.type
_entity_poly.pdbx_seq_one_letter_code
_entity_poly.pdbx_strand_id
1 'polypeptide(L)'
;MPHHASYPVPPLPRTGQLRAWWRAPASTSALAWHVARAAQAHAGPLLLVARDNHGAHQAVADLQTLLQRLAALSYIVGGRFDLEVGQRLD
;
A
#
# COMPACT_ATOMS: atom_id res chain seq x y z
N MET A 1 12.17 -18.30 22.00
CA MET A 1 12.42 -16.89 21.64
C MET A 1 11.66 -16.60 20.35
N PRO A 2 10.55 -15.84 20.35
CA PRO A 2 9.89 -15.48 19.11
C PRO A 2 10.74 -14.41 18.40
N HIS A 3 11.31 -14.74 17.25
CA HIS A 3 11.92 -13.76 16.37
C HIS A 3 10.77 -12.98 15.72
N HIS A 4 10.43 -11.81 16.24
CA HIS A 4 9.60 -10.87 15.48
C HIS A 4 10.36 -10.56 14.20
N ALA A 5 9.97 -11.22 13.10
CA ALA A 5 10.51 -10.91 11.79
C ALA A 5 10.12 -9.45 11.49
N SER A 6 11.05 -8.53 11.71
CA SER A 6 10.90 -7.13 11.32
C SER A 6 10.91 -7.08 9.81
N TYR A 7 9.73 -7.28 9.20
CA TYR A 7 9.61 -7.16 7.75
C TYR A 7 9.93 -5.70 7.36
N PRO A 8 10.79 -5.49 6.35
CA PRO A 8 11.20 -4.15 5.96
C PRO A 8 10.02 -3.38 5.38
N VAL A 9 9.91 -2.10 5.75
CA VAL A 9 8.99 -1.16 5.08
C VAL A 9 9.62 -0.84 3.72
N PRO A 10 8.84 -0.82 2.62
CA PRO A 10 9.38 -0.37 1.35
C PRO A 10 9.92 1.06 1.48
N PRO A 11 10.98 1.42 0.73
CA PRO A 11 11.60 2.73 0.88
C PRO A 11 10.59 3.80 0.48
N LEU A 12 10.20 4.64 1.45
CA LEU A 12 9.38 5.82 1.22
C LEU A 12 10.28 6.99 0.79
N PRO A 13 9.79 7.93 -0.05
CA PRO A 13 10.55 9.13 -0.38
C PRO A 13 10.91 9.90 0.89
N ARG A 14 12.20 10.21 1.05
CA ARG A 14 12.68 11.04 2.16
C ARG A 14 12.39 12.51 1.88
N THR A 15 12.43 13.35 2.92
CA THR A 15 12.31 14.81 2.76
C THR A 15 13.32 15.30 1.71
N GLY A 16 12.82 15.98 0.66
CA GLY A 16 13.64 16.42 -0.48
C GLY A 16 13.77 15.41 -1.64
N GLN A 17 13.28 14.18 -1.49
CA GLN A 17 13.17 13.20 -2.57
C GLN A 17 11.72 13.11 -3.05
N LEU A 18 11.49 13.33 -4.35
CA LEU A 18 10.17 13.16 -4.97
C LEU A 18 9.81 11.69 -5.23
N ARG A 19 10.81 10.81 -5.32
CA ARG A 19 10.60 9.39 -5.65
C ARG A 19 11.60 8.48 -4.96
N ALA A 20 11.13 7.30 -4.56
CA ALA A 20 11.98 6.20 -4.13
C ALA A 20 11.79 5.04 -5.11
N TRP A 21 12.89 4.53 -5.67
CA TRP A 21 12.85 3.32 -6.50
C TRP A 21 12.92 2.10 -5.59
N TRP A 22 12.02 1.15 -5.81
CA TRP A 22 11.98 -0.11 -5.09
C TRP A 22 11.69 -1.24 -6.06
N ARG A 23 12.32 -2.41 -5.83
CA ARG A 23 12.03 -3.62 -6.57
C ARG A 23 10.85 -4.34 -5.92
N ALA A 24 9.74 -4.43 -6.64
CA ALA A 24 8.53 -5.08 -6.14
C ALA A 24 8.81 -6.54 -5.72
N PRO A 25 8.15 -7.03 -4.65
CA PRO A 25 8.21 -8.44 -4.27
C PRO A 25 7.70 -9.35 -5.38
N ALA A 26 8.17 -10.60 -5.41
CA ALA A 26 7.83 -11.57 -6.46
C ALA A 26 6.35 -12.04 -6.46
N SER A 27 5.62 -11.76 -5.38
CA SER A 27 4.21 -12.16 -5.21
C SER A 27 3.33 -10.94 -4.94
N THR A 28 2.11 -10.97 -5.46
CA THR A 28 1.08 -9.93 -5.27
C THR A 28 0.69 -9.79 -3.79
N SER A 29 0.51 -10.89 -3.07
CA SER A 29 0.19 -10.83 -1.65
C SER A 29 1.37 -10.29 -0.82
N ALA A 30 2.61 -10.53 -1.27
CA ALA A 30 3.80 -9.93 -0.65
C ALA A 30 3.89 -8.42 -0.93
N LEU A 31 3.48 -7.97 -2.12
CA LEU A 31 3.34 -6.54 -2.42
C LEU A 31 2.28 -5.90 -1.52
N ALA A 32 1.10 -6.52 -1.38
CA ALA A 32 0.03 -6.04 -0.51
C ALA A 32 0.49 -5.90 0.96
N TRP A 33 1.26 -6.86 1.47
CA TRP A 33 1.86 -6.77 2.81
C TRP A 33 2.77 -5.55 2.98
N HIS A 34 3.65 -5.29 2.02
CA HIS A 34 4.56 -4.14 2.07
C HIS A 34 3.80 -2.81 1.94
N VAL A 35 2.74 -2.75 1.13
CA VAL A 35 1.86 -1.58 1.03
C VAL A 35 1.15 -1.33 2.37
N ALA A 36 0.62 -2.36 3.02
CA ALA A 36 0.01 -2.23 4.34
C ALA A 36 1.01 -1.76 5.40
N ARG A 37 2.28 -2.19 5.32
CA ARG A 37 3.36 -1.70 6.19
C ARG A 37 3.76 -0.27 5.88
N ALA A 38 3.76 0.12 4.61
CA ALA A 38 3.99 1.50 4.18
C ALA A 38 2.89 2.43 4.72
N ALA A 39 1.62 2.00 4.62
CA ALA A 39 0.48 2.75 5.12
C ALA A 39 0.55 2.96 6.64
N GLN A 40 1.01 1.96 7.39
CA GLN A 40 1.23 2.10 8.83
C GLN A 40 2.39 3.05 9.19
N ALA A 41 3.43 3.10 8.36
CA ALA A 41 4.59 3.97 8.58
C ALA A 41 4.37 5.40 8.09
N HIS A 42 3.43 5.62 7.17
CA HIS A 42 3.16 6.90 6.55
C HIS A 42 1.96 7.59 7.22
N ALA A 43 2.16 8.82 7.71
CA ALA A 43 1.15 9.56 8.47
C ALA A 43 -0.03 10.10 7.63
N GLY A 44 -0.12 9.76 6.34
CA GLY A 44 -1.12 10.25 5.41
C GLY A 44 -1.58 9.20 4.40
N PRO A 45 -2.56 9.53 3.56
CA PRO A 45 -3.12 8.59 2.58
C PRO A 45 -2.04 8.13 1.57
N LEU A 46 -2.17 6.89 1.11
CA LEU A 46 -1.32 6.30 0.07
C LEU A 46 -2.16 5.94 -1.16
N LEU A 47 -1.66 6.28 -2.36
CA LEU A 47 -2.24 5.87 -3.63
C LEU A 47 -1.40 4.74 -4.24
N LEU A 48 -2.01 3.57 -4.49
CA LEU A 48 -1.39 2.46 -5.19
C LEU A 48 -1.85 2.44 -6.65
N VAL A 49 -0.90 2.51 -7.58
CA VAL A 49 -1.17 2.40 -9.03
C VAL A 49 -0.66 1.06 -9.54
N ALA A 50 -1.54 0.25 -10.10
CA ALA A 50 -1.20 -1.01 -10.75
C ALA A 50 -1.02 -0.82 -12.26
N ARG A 51 -0.38 -1.81 -12.92
CA ARG A 51 -0.20 -1.81 -14.38
C ARG A 51 -1.52 -1.82 -15.15
N ASP A 52 -2.52 -2.52 -14.61
CA ASP A 52 -3.83 -2.73 -15.22
C ASP A 52 -4.91 -2.98 -14.14
N ASN A 53 -6.17 -3.05 -14.60
CA ASN A 53 -7.32 -3.26 -13.72
C ASN A 53 -7.29 -4.62 -13.03
N HIS A 54 -6.76 -5.66 -13.67
CA HIS A 54 -6.73 -6.99 -13.06
C HIS A 54 -5.77 -7.01 -11.86
N GLY A 55 -4.57 -6.46 -12.02
CA GLY A 55 -3.61 -6.28 -10.94
C GLY A 55 -4.12 -5.38 -9.83
N ALA A 56 -4.87 -4.32 -10.17
CA ALA A 56 -5.52 -3.47 -9.17
C ALA A 56 -6.53 -4.25 -8.33
N HIS A 57 -7.43 -5.03 -8.95
CA HIS A 57 -8.41 -5.84 -8.22
C HIS A 57 -7.75 -6.89 -7.32
N GLN A 58 -6.69 -7.56 -7.80
CA GLN A 58 -5.94 -8.52 -6.99
C GLN A 58 -5.31 -7.86 -5.76
N ALA A 59 -4.66 -6.71 -5.94
CA ALA A 59 -4.06 -5.97 -4.83
C ALA A 59 -5.11 -5.51 -3.80
N VAL A 60 -6.30 -5.07 -4.25
CA VAL A 60 -7.40 -4.71 -3.36
C VAL A 60 -7.89 -5.91 -2.56
N ALA A 61 -8.09 -7.08 -3.21
CA ALA A 61 -8.54 -8.30 -2.53
C ALA A 61 -7.52 -8.80 -1.49
N ASP A 62 -6.23 -8.80 -1.83
CA ASP A 62 -5.14 -9.14 -0.91
C ASP A 62 -5.09 -8.17 0.29
N LEU A 63 -5.17 -6.86 0.04
CA LEU A 63 -5.17 -5.83 1.09
C LEU A 63 -6.39 -5.96 2.01
N GLN A 64 -7.59 -6.16 1.46
CA GLN A 64 -8.79 -6.41 2.25
C GLN A 64 -8.61 -7.63 3.14
N THR A 65 -8.14 -8.75 2.58
CA THR A 65 -7.89 -9.98 3.34
C THR A 65 -6.89 -9.76 4.47
N LEU A 66 -5.80 -9.03 4.21
CA LEU A 66 -4.78 -8.73 5.21
C LEU A 66 -5.28 -7.76 6.28
N LEU A 67 -6.00 -6.71 5.91
CA LEU A 67 -6.46 -5.68 6.83
C LEU A 67 -7.66 -6.13 7.68
N GLN A 68 -8.52 -7.00 7.15
CA GLN A 68 -9.55 -7.69 7.93
C GLN A 68 -8.94 -8.54 9.06
N ARG A 69 -7.71 -9.05 8.88
CA ARG A 69 -6.96 -9.75 9.94
C ARG A 69 -6.24 -8.80 10.91
N LEU A 70 -6.03 -7.54 10.55
CA LEU A 70 -5.27 -6.54 11.31
C LEU A 70 -6.17 -5.52 12.05
N ALA A 71 -7.48 -5.81 12.17
CA ALA A 71 -8.51 -4.87 12.60
C ALA A 71 -8.30 -4.26 14.01
N ALA A 72 -7.53 -3.15 14.05
CA ALA A 72 -7.67 -2.04 14.98
C ALA A 72 -7.11 -0.71 14.40
N LEU A 73 -7.00 -0.57 13.08
CA LEU A 73 -6.63 0.71 12.46
C LEU A 73 -7.66 1.05 11.38
N SER A 74 -8.39 2.13 11.60
CA SER A 74 -9.34 2.72 10.63
C SER A 74 -8.63 2.99 9.32
N TYR A 75 -8.88 2.17 8.30
CA TYR A 75 -8.43 2.41 6.94
C TYR A 75 -9.64 2.56 6.02
N ILE A 76 -9.54 3.50 5.08
CA ILE A 76 -10.49 3.63 3.98
C ILE A 76 -9.91 2.81 2.82
N VAL A 77 -10.49 1.64 2.54
CA VAL A 77 -10.35 1.01 1.21
C VAL A 77 -11.46 1.56 0.35
N GLY A 78 -11.12 2.50 -0.52
CA GLY A 78 -12.09 3.09 -1.43
C GLY A 78 -12.44 2.14 -2.57
N GLY A 79 -13.74 1.97 -2.79
CA GLY A 79 -14.26 1.57 -4.09
C GLY A 79 -14.01 2.68 -5.11
N ARG A 80 -13.77 2.27 -6.35
CA ARG A 80 -13.65 3.08 -7.58
C ARG A 80 -13.36 4.58 -7.36
N PHE A 81 -12.08 4.94 -7.45
CA PHE A 81 -11.68 6.33 -7.57
C PHE A 81 -11.61 6.70 -9.06
N ASP A 82 -12.65 7.38 -9.57
CA ASP A 82 -12.55 8.14 -10.82
C ASP A 82 -11.79 9.43 -10.48
N LEU A 83 -10.46 9.39 -10.63
CA LEU A 83 -9.60 10.56 -10.47
C LEU A 83 -9.28 11.11 -11.86
N GLU A 84 -9.83 12.29 -12.19
CA GLU A 84 -9.39 13.04 -13.36
C GLU A 84 -8.01 13.67 -13.09
N VAL A 85 -7.12 13.67 -14.10
CA VAL A 85 -5.80 14.30 -13.97
C VAL A 85 -5.99 15.79 -13.65
N GLY A 86 -5.61 16.18 -12.43
CA GLY A 86 -5.71 17.56 -11.94
C GLY A 86 -6.61 17.76 -10.72
N GLN A 87 -7.38 16.76 -10.30
CA GLN A 87 -8.16 16.87 -9.06
C GLN A 87 -7.26 16.82 -7.82
N ARG A 88 -7.35 17.86 -6.99
CA ARG A 88 -6.78 17.85 -5.64
C ARG A 88 -7.69 17.01 -4.73
N LEU A 89 -7.07 16.09 -4.02
CA LEU A 89 -7.65 15.44 -2.85
C LEU A 89 -7.61 16.47 -1.71
N ASP A 90 -8.75 17.07 -1.39
CA ASP A 90 -8.97 17.87 -0.18
C ASP A 90 -9.54 16.98 0.93
#